data_AF-A0A6L7GIJ3-F1
#
_entry.id   AF-A0A6L7GIJ3-F1
#
_cell.length_a   1.000
_cell.length_b   1.000
_cell.length_c   1.000
_cell.angle_alpha   90.00
_cell.angle_beta   90.00
_cell.angle_gamma   90.00
#
_symmetry.space_group_name_H-M   'P 1'
#
loop_
_entity.id
_entity.type
_entity.pdbx_description
1 polymer ?
#
loop_
_entity_poly.entity_id
_entity_poly.type
_entity_poly.pdbx_seq_one_letter_code
_entity_poly.pdbx_strand_id
1 'polypeptide(L)'
;MRQLAILVLLGLSACNVRNAEAEEDQVEVAEGATQRLETSADTLEAKVAAPQNVALNEQIATMINLNGHLCAKVVRVSPLVIGGNRYEVTCIEYRGGSGRVRYIFDAEQGTAFKA
;
A
#
# COMPACT_ATOMS: atom_id res chain seq x y z
N MET A 1 -15.84 -33.87 50.49
CA MET A 1 -14.56 -33.68 49.79
C MET A 1 -14.43 -34.77 48.72
N ARG A 2 -14.83 -34.48 47.48
CA ARG A 2 -14.59 -35.34 46.31
C ARG A 2 -14.39 -34.45 45.09
N GLN A 3 -13.24 -34.61 44.48
CA GLN A 3 -12.65 -33.80 43.41
C GLN A 3 -13.52 -33.79 42.16
N LEU A 4 -13.71 -32.62 41.56
CA LEU A 4 -14.03 -32.49 40.14
C LEU A 4 -12.74 -32.08 39.42
N ALA A 5 -12.10 -33.04 38.76
CA ALA A 5 -11.02 -32.80 37.82
C ALA A 5 -11.65 -32.39 36.49
N ILE A 6 -11.64 -31.10 36.18
CA ILE A 6 -12.00 -30.58 34.85
C ILE A 6 -10.77 -30.76 33.97
N LEU A 7 -10.80 -31.82 33.17
CA LEU A 7 -9.79 -32.18 32.18
C LEU A 7 -9.88 -31.17 31.02
N VAL A 8 -8.98 -30.19 30.99
CA VAL A 8 -8.79 -29.27 29.85
C VAL A 8 -8.15 -30.05 28.71
N LEU A 9 -8.99 -30.56 27.80
CA LEU A 9 -8.54 -31.11 26.52
C LEU A 9 -8.10 -29.96 25.62
N LEU A 10 -6.79 -29.69 25.66
CA LEU A 10 -6.07 -28.89 24.69
C LEU A 10 -6.26 -29.49 23.29
N GLY A 11 -7.13 -28.87 22.50
CA GLY A 11 -7.22 -29.11 21.06
C GLY A 11 -6.02 -28.50 20.35
N LEU A 12 -4.92 -29.27 20.26
CA LEU A 12 -3.83 -29.00 19.33
C LEU A 12 -4.35 -29.18 17.89
N SER A 13 -4.79 -28.08 17.29
CA SER A 13 -5.01 -28.00 15.85
C SER A 13 -3.65 -27.83 15.16
N ALA A 14 -3.05 -28.93 14.73
CA ALA A 14 -1.87 -28.92 13.88
C ALA A 14 -2.28 -28.54 12.45
N CYS A 15 -2.17 -27.25 12.11
CA CYS A 15 -2.18 -26.81 10.72
C CYS A 15 -0.88 -27.28 10.03
N ASN A 16 -0.98 -28.37 9.26
CA ASN A 16 0.07 -28.76 8.32
C ASN A 16 0.17 -27.71 7.21
N VAL A 17 1.15 -26.83 7.30
CA VAL A 17 1.59 -25.98 6.19
C VAL A 17 2.44 -26.85 5.27
N ARG A 18 1.94 -27.13 4.07
CA ARG A 18 2.73 -27.68 2.98
C ARG A 18 3.42 -26.51 2.28
N ASN A 19 4.75 -26.46 2.37
CA ASN A 19 5.59 -25.56 1.58
C ASN A 19 5.33 -25.83 0.09
N ALA A 20 5.00 -24.77 -0.65
CA ALA A 20 5.04 -24.76 -2.10
C ALA A 20 6.45 -24.32 -2.51
N GLU A 21 7.18 -25.22 -3.15
CA GLU A 21 8.47 -24.94 -3.77
C GLU A 21 8.20 -24.20 -5.08
N ALA A 22 8.68 -22.97 -5.18
CA ALA A 22 8.64 -22.17 -6.39
C ALA A 22 9.79 -22.62 -7.30
N GLU A 23 9.44 -23.18 -8.45
CA GLU A 23 10.36 -23.55 -9.53
C GLU A 23 10.76 -22.28 -10.29
N GLU A 24 12.08 -22.03 -10.36
CA GLU A 24 12.68 -20.92 -11.09
C GLU A 24 12.69 -21.24 -12.59
N ASP A 25 11.82 -20.59 -13.36
CA ASP A 25 11.86 -20.64 -14.82
C ASP A 25 12.83 -19.56 -15.34
N GLN A 26 13.86 -20.02 -16.03
CA GLN A 26 14.93 -19.19 -16.59
C GLN A 26 14.47 -18.63 -17.94
N VAL A 27 14.26 -17.31 -18.02
CA VAL A 27 14.04 -16.65 -19.32
C VAL A 27 15.36 -16.14 -19.88
N GLU A 28 15.71 -16.78 -20.99
CA GLU A 28 16.80 -16.55 -21.93
C GLU A 28 16.88 -15.10 -22.42
N VAL A 29 18.10 -14.56 -22.45
CA VAL A 29 18.42 -13.21 -22.92
C VAL A 29 18.61 -13.26 -24.44
N ALA A 30 17.65 -12.73 -25.20
CA ALA A 30 17.80 -12.52 -26.63
C ALA A 30 18.13 -11.05 -26.94
N GLU A 31 19.32 -10.86 -27.52
CA GLU A 31 19.80 -9.61 -28.10
C GLU A 31 18.89 -9.09 -29.22
N GLY A 32 18.75 -7.77 -29.30
CA GLY A 32 18.52 -7.08 -30.57
C GLY A 32 17.09 -6.61 -30.82
N ALA A 33 16.81 -5.35 -30.49
CA ALA A 33 16.03 -4.45 -31.35
C ALA A 33 16.11 -3.02 -30.82
N THR A 34 16.96 -2.21 -31.45
CA THR A 34 16.80 -0.74 -31.46
C THR A 34 15.42 -0.42 -32.03
N GLN A 35 14.49 0.01 -31.18
CA GLN A 35 13.29 0.70 -31.64
C GLN A 35 13.35 2.16 -31.18
N ARG A 36 13.88 2.95 -32.09
CA ARG A 36 13.70 4.39 -32.20
C ARG A 36 12.21 4.64 -32.48
N LEU A 37 11.47 5.05 -31.46
CA LEU A 37 10.13 5.61 -31.62
C LEU A 37 10.22 7.12 -31.41
N GLU A 38 10.39 7.81 -32.53
CA GLU A 38 10.13 9.23 -32.64
C GLU A 38 8.60 9.41 -32.59
N THR A 39 8.09 10.01 -31.51
CA THR A 39 6.71 10.51 -31.47
C THR A 39 6.77 12.03 -31.49
N SER A 40 6.73 12.58 -32.69
CA SER A 40 6.36 13.96 -32.95
C SER A 40 4.84 14.10 -32.81
N ALA A 41 4.36 14.78 -31.77
CA ALA A 41 3.06 15.43 -31.76
C ALA A 41 2.93 16.38 -30.56
N ASP A 42 3.24 17.64 -30.86
CA ASP A 42 2.54 18.85 -30.46
C ASP A 42 1.21 18.70 -29.66
N THR A 43 1.14 19.45 -28.56
CA THR A 43 -0.06 20.06 -27.93
C THR A 43 -1.10 19.15 -27.24
N LEU A 44 -0.96 19.04 -25.90
CA LEU A 44 -1.92 19.55 -24.90
C LEU A 44 -1.37 19.19 -23.51
N GLU A 45 -0.91 20.20 -22.75
CA GLU A 45 -0.58 20.07 -21.33
C GLU A 45 -1.86 19.83 -20.51
N ALA A 46 -2.45 18.65 -20.63
CA ALA A 46 -3.19 18.08 -19.54
C ALA A 46 -2.14 17.80 -18.45
N LYS A 47 -2.25 18.47 -17.30
CA LYS A 47 -1.59 18.08 -16.04
C LYS A 47 -2.03 16.66 -15.69
N VAL A 48 -1.48 15.67 -16.38
CA VAL A 48 -1.56 14.27 -16.00
C VAL A 48 -0.72 14.20 -14.75
N ALA A 49 -1.39 14.33 -13.60
CA ALA A 49 -0.81 14.05 -12.30
C ALA A 49 -0.02 12.76 -12.46
N ALA A 50 1.30 12.87 -12.24
CA ALA A 50 2.30 11.85 -12.52
C ALA A 50 1.80 10.45 -12.09
N PRO A 51 2.28 9.37 -12.73
CA PRO A 51 2.10 8.03 -12.18
C PRO A 51 2.77 7.99 -10.81
N GLN A 52 2.00 8.37 -9.78
CA GLN A 52 2.42 8.32 -8.39
C GLN A 52 2.63 6.84 -8.14
N ASN A 53 3.90 6.48 -7.93
CA ASN A 53 4.39 5.15 -7.66
C ASN A 53 3.30 4.32 -6.93
N VAL A 54 2.65 3.42 -7.68
CA VAL A 54 1.43 2.75 -7.22
C VAL A 54 1.72 1.96 -5.94
N ALA A 55 2.89 1.33 -5.87
CA ALA A 55 3.36 0.62 -4.69
C ALA A 55 3.54 1.55 -3.48
N LEU A 56 4.10 2.76 -3.66
CA LEU A 56 4.22 3.74 -2.58
C LEU A 56 2.85 4.19 -2.06
N ASN A 57 1.90 4.44 -2.96
CA ASN A 57 0.54 4.84 -2.58
C ASN A 57 -0.20 3.75 -1.80
N GLU A 58 -0.02 2.49 -2.16
CA GLU A 58 -0.57 1.34 -1.44
C GLU A 58 0.07 1.17 -0.06
N GLN A 59 1.38 1.37 0.05
CA GLN A 59 2.07 1.37 1.34
C GLN A 59 1.55 2.49 2.24
N ILE A 60 1.43 3.71 1.72
CA ILE A 60 0.88 4.86 2.47
C ILE A 60 -0.56 4.58 2.91
N ALA A 61 -1.41 4.08 2.01
CA ALA A 61 -2.79 3.72 2.34
C ALA A 61 -2.85 2.66 3.44
N THR A 62 -1.99 1.64 3.35
CA THR A 62 -1.87 0.58 4.36
C THR A 62 -1.50 1.16 5.71
N MET A 63 -0.49 2.02 5.78
CA MET A 63 -0.08 2.66 7.03
C MET A 63 -1.19 3.53 7.63
N ILE A 64 -1.90 4.31 6.80
CA ILE A 64 -3.04 5.11 7.25
C ILE A 64 -4.14 4.20 7.83
N ASN A 65 -4.44 3.08 7.17
CA ASN A 65 -5.46 2.13 7.64
C ASN A 65 -5.04 1.41 8.92
N LEU A 66 -3.75 1.05 9.08
CA LEU A 66 -3.21 0.47 10.31
C LEU A 66 -3.28 1.42 11.51
N ASN A 67 -3.28 2.74 11.25
CA ASN A 67 -3.50 3.78 12.26
C ASN A 67 -5.00 4.00 12.61
N GLY A 68 -5.91 3.16 12.08
CA GLY A 68 -7.35 3.20 12.37
C GLY A 68 -8.16 4.15 11.50
N HIS A 69 -7.57 4.69 10.42
CA HIS A 69 -8.26 5.55 9.47
C HIS A 69 -8.83 4.75 8.29
N LEU A 70 -9.64 5.41 7.46
CA LEU A 70 -10.23 4.80 6.28
C LEU A 70 -9.72 5.49 5.02
N CYS A 71 -8.80 4.82 4.33
CA CYS A 71 -8.23 5.26 3.07
C CYS A 71 -8.35 4.14 2.01
N ALA A 72 -9.24 4.34 1.03
CA ALA A 72 -9.44 3.42 -0.08
C ALA A 72 -8.46 3.64 -1.23
N LYS A 73 -8.19 4.91 -1.55
CA LYS A 73 -7.30 5.29 -2.65
C LYS A 73 -6.63 6.61 -2.39
N VAL A 74 -5.30 6.59 -2.31
CA VAL A 74 -4.48 7.81 -2.29
C VAL A 74 -4.58 8.48 -3.66
N VAL A 75 -4.97 9.75 -3.66
CA VAL A 75 -5.10 10.56 -4.89
C VAL A 75 -4.00 11.60 -5.01
N ARG A 76 -3.42 12.02 -3.88
CA ARG A 76 -2.34 12.99 -3.84
C ARG A 76 -1.51 12.80 -2.58
N VAL A 77 -0.20 12.86 -2.74
CA VAL A 77 0.77 12.99 -1.64
C VAL A 77 1.50 14.31 -1.83
N SER A 78 1.68 15.09 -0.77
CA SER A 78 2.38 16.38 -0.80
C SER A 78 3.26 16.52 0.43
N PRO A 79 4.58 16.74 0.30
CA PRO A 79 5.45 16.90 1.46
C PRO A 79 5.11 18.19 2.20
N LEU A 80 5.12 18.13 3.53
CA LEU A 80 4.98 19.30 4.39
C LEU A 80 6.37 19.90 4.63
N VAL A 81 6.48 21.22 4.45
CA VAL A 81 7.74 21.96 4.68
C VAL A 81 8.15 21.91 6.16
N ILE A 82 7.19 21.67 7.06
CA ILE A 82 7.39 21.69 8.51
C ILE A 82 7.47 20.24 9.01
N GLY A 83 8.64 19.84 9.53
CA GLY A 83 8.80 18.56 10.24
C GLY A 83 9.43 17.41 9.46
N GLY A 84 10.18 17.69 8.38
CA GLY A 84 11.21 16.80 7.80
C GLY A 84 10.73 15.55 7.06
N ASN A 85 9.73 14.84 7.58
CA ASN A 85 9.28 13.53 7.13
C ASN A 85 7.75 13.40 7.15
N ARG A 86 7.05 14.54 7.09
CA ARG A 86 5.58 14.60 7.12
C ARG A 86 5.02 14.86 5.73
N TYR A 87 3.95 14.15 5.41
CA TYR A 87 3.26 14.24 4.15
C TYR A 87 1.79 14.50 4.40
N GLU A 88 1.25 15.43 3.62
CA GLU A 88 -0.18 15.55 3.47
C GLU A 88 -0.66 14.58 2.39
N VAL A 89 -1.54 13.66 2.77
CA VAL A 89 -2.08 12.62 1.92
C VAL A 89 -3.57 12.87 1.74
N THR A 90 -3.99 13.15 0.51
CA THR A 90 -5.41 13.18 0.15
C THR A 90 -5.82 11.79 -0.28
N CYS A 91 -6.86 11.26 0.38
CA CYS A 91 -7.39 9.94 0.13
C CYS A 91 -8.91 9.97 -0.09
N ILE A 92 -9.41 9.01 -0.86
CA ILE A 92 -10.84 8.72 -0.99
C ILE A 92 -11.25 7.80 0.17
N GLU A 93 -12.34 8.15 0.86
CA GLU A 93 -12.87 7.36 1.98
C GLU A 93 -13.34 5.95 1.54
N TYR A 94 -13.19 4.98 2.42
CA TYR A 94 -13.65 3.60 2.20
C TYR A 94 -15.19 3.53 2.09
N ARG A 95 -15.70 2.60 1.28
CA ARG A 95 -17.11 2.42 0.84
C ARG A 95 -17.58 3.20 -0.39
N GLY A 96 -16.66 3.62 -1.26
CA GLY A 96 -17.03 4.18 -2.57
C GLY A 96 -17.67 5.56 -2.50
N GLY A 97 -17.45 6.29 -1.40
CA GLY A 97 -17.78 7.71 -1.34
C GLY A 97 -16.92 8.50 -2.32
N SER A 98 -17.44 9.64 -2.79
CA SER A 98 -16.65 10.68 -3.46
C SER A 98 -15.95 11.63 -2.48
N GLY A 99 -16.12 11.37 -1.17
CA GLY A 99 -15.50 12.10 -0.08
C GLY A 99 -13.98 12.01 -0.15
N ARG A 100 -13.34 13.18 -0.18
CA ARG A 100 -11.89 13.32 -0.06
C ARG A 100 -11.56 13.73 1.36
N VAL A 101 -10.71 12.97 2.02
CA VAL A 101 -10.16 13.29 3.33
C VAL A 101 -8.66 13.52 3.22
N ARG A 102 -8.15 14.45 4.01
CA ARG A 102 -6.72 14.73 4.15
C ARG A 102 -6.22 14.13 5.45
N TYR A 103 -5.09 13.43 5.36
CA TYR A 103 -4.35 12.90 6.48
C TYR A 103 -2.96 13.51 6.49
N ILE A 104 -2.41 13.70 7.68
CA ILE A 104 -0.99 13.95 7.86
C ILE A 104 -0.35 12.62 8.22
N PHE A 105 0.60 12.18 7.41
CA PHE A 105 1.37 10.96 7.58
C PHE A 105 2.81 11.33 7.97
N ASP A 106 3.29 10.80 9.09
CA ASP A 106 4.68 10.93 9.53
C ASP A 106 5.42 9.64 9.17
N ALA A 107 6.28 9.71 8.15
CA ALA A 107 6.97 8.52 7.63
C ALA A 107 8.07 8.02 8.57
N GLU A 108 8.58 8.88 9.46
CA GLU A 108 9.61 8.50 10.44
C GLU A 108 8.98 7.75 11.61
N GLN A 109 7.83 8.22 12.09
CA GLN A 109 7.11 7.58 13.20
C GLN A 109 6.14 6.48 12.76
N GLY A 110 5.80 6.41 11.46
CA GLY A 110 4.78 5.52 10.94
C GLY A 110 3.36 5.85 11.42
N THR A 111 3.13 7.09 11.87
CA THR A 111 1.84 7.54 12.43
C THR A 111 1.03 8.31 11.39
N ALA A 112 -0.29 8.24 11.51
CA ALA A 112 -1.20 9.03 10.68
C ALA A 112 -2.31 9.65 11.52
N PHE A 113 -2.65 10.91 11.24
CA PHE A 113 -3.76 11.63 11.88
C PHE A 113 -4.55 12.44 10.85
N LYS A 114 -5.82 12.71 11.16
CA LYS A 114 -6.67 13.53 10.30
C LYS A 114 -6.20 14.99 10.35
N ALA A 115 -6.05 15.61 9.18
CA ALA A 115 -5.64 17.01 9.04
C ALA A 115 -6.76 17.98 9.41
#